data_AF-A0A068VRC2-F1
#
_entry.id   AF-A0A068VRC2-F1
#
_cell.length_a   1.000
_cell.length_b   1.000
_cell.length_c   1.000
_cell.angle_alpha   90.00
_cell.angle_beta   90.00
_cell.angle_gamma   90.00
#
_symmetry.space_group_name_H-M   'P 1'
#
loop_
_entity.id
_entity.type
_entity.pdbx_description
1 polymer ?
#
loop_
_entity_poly.entity_id
_entity_poly.type
_entity_poly.pdbx_seq_one_letter_code
_entity_poly.pdbx_strand_id
1 'polypeptide(L)'
;KNTLKTQGYHFHSVEVYSQIAAPTTGQPIAPPPPPRLPLKRPRSISPPPRLPFMGPFKDRLDYFYNEGKDEYVKSRVQKYQSTVSKTNMPPGPFISSNPNVIVLLDGKSFPVLFDVSKVEKKDLFTGSFMPSTELTGSYHILSYLDPKVFLLLTLKSGKLIASFTFDAGTTSSRSSRRATPSYLTASSRNCHQWQSQSQ
;
A
#
# COMPACT_ATOMS: atom_id res chain seq x y z
N LYS A 1 46.13 32.63 3.17
CA LYS A 1 45.68 33.08 4.50
C LYS A 1 44.28 33.64 4.35
N ASN A 2 43.29 32.95 4.92
CA ASN A 2 42.04 33.46 5.51
C ASN A 2 41.06 32.29 5.60
N THR A 3 41.17 31.63 6.75
CA THR A 3 40.30 30.57 7.25
C THR A 3 39.26 31.24 8.14
N LEU A 4 37.98 31.05 7.85
CA LEU A 4 36.91 31.41 8.78
C LEU A 4 36.11 30.15 9.10
N LYS A 5 36.31 29.66 10.33
CA LYS A 5 35.48 28.70 11.04
C LYS A 5 34.42 29.49 11.82
N THR A 6 33.16 29.04 11.76
CA THR A 6 32.13 29.35 12.77
C THR A 6 31.18 28.13 12.78
N GLN A 7 31.31 27.21 13.74
CA GLN A 7 30.43 27.07 14.93
C GLN A 7 28.95 27.39 14.60
N GLY A 8 27.97 26.49 14.72
CA GLY A 8 27.77 25.45 15.73
C GLY A 8 26.59 25.89 16.60
N TYR A 9 25.35 25.72 16.12
CA TYR A 9 24.15 26.17 16.83
C TYR A 9 23.45 24.99 17.50
N HIS A 10 23.52 24.97 18.84
CA HIS A 10 22.62 24.25 19.73
C HIS A 10 21.29 25.02 19.83
N PHE A 11 20.17 24.35 19.60
CA PHE A 11 18.85 24.86 20.01
C PHE A 11 18.39 24.11 21.26
N HIS A 12 18.33 24.85 22.37
CA HIS A 12 17.66 24.44 23.61
C HIS A 12 16.15 24.69 23.48
N SER A 13 15.39 23.76 24.04
CA SER A 13 13.93 23.77 24.11
C SER A 13 13.39 24.74 25.18
N VAL A 14 12.08 24.99 25.05
CA VAL A 14 11.10 25.41 26.07
C VAL A 14 11.07 26.92 26.39
N GLU A 15 9.98 27.62 26.02
CA GLU A 15 8.90 27.95 26.96
C GLU A 15 7.73 28.72 26.31
N VAL A 16 6.53 28.26 26.71
CA VAL A 16 5.35 29.04 27.13
C VAL A 16 4.70 29.99 26.11
N TYR A 17 3.54 29.57 25.58
CA TYR A 17 2.48 30.50 25.22
C TYR A 17 1.18 30.17 25.97
N SER A 18 0.92 31.07 26.93
CA SER A 18 -0.36 31.63 27.39
C SER A 18 -1.59 30.73 27.40
N GLN A 19 -2.01 30.40 28.63
CA GLN A 19 -3.40 30.15 28.97
C GLN A 19 -4.19 31.45 28.83
N ILE A 20 -5.23 31.45 28.00
CA ILE A 20 -6.32 32.43 28.07
C ILE A 20 -7.60 31.62 28.27
N ALA A 21 -8.13 31.66 29.49
CA ALA A 21 -9.46 31.18 29.82
C ALA A 21 -10.40 32.39 29.94
N ALA A 22 -11.56 32.30 29.30
CA ALA A 22 -12.74 33.12 29.57
C ALA A 22 -14.02 32.28 29.35
N PRO A 23 -15.15 32.60 29.99
CA PRO A 23 -16.09 31.60 30.50
C PRO A 23 -17.41 31.42 29.72
N THR A 24 -17.95 30.20 29.83
CA THR A 24 -19.37 29.76 29.85
C THR A 24 -20.32 30.02 28.65
N THR A 25 -20.82 28.90 28.11
CA THR A 25 -22.21 28.60 27.65
C THR A 25 -22.34 28.18 26.19
N GLY A 26 -22.70 26.92 25.97
CA GLY A 26 -23.12 26.35 24.68
C GLY A 26 -22.13 25.34 24.11
N GLN A 27 -22.16 24.09 24.56
CA GLN A 27 -21.41 23.02 23.91
C GLN A 27 -22.09 22.63 22.57
N PRO A 28 -21.37 22.63 21.44
CA PRO A 28 -21.76 21.82 20.29
C PRO A 28 -21.55 20.35 20.67
N ILE A 29 -22.59 19.54 20.57
CA ILE A 29 -22.55 18.10 20.81
C ILE A 29 -21.53 17.50 19.84
N ALA A 30 -20.35 17.11 20.35
CA ALA A 30 -19.39 16.35 19.60
C ALA A 30 -20.05 15.04 19.11
N PRO A 31 -19.82 14.62 17.86
CA PRO A 31 -20.40 13.37 17.36
C PRO A 31 -20.01 12.21 18.28
N PRO A 32 -20.94 11.27 18.54
CA PRO A 32 -20.71 10.19 19.48
C PRO A 32 -19.45 9.42 19.11
N PRO A 33 -18.60 9.07 20.09
CA PRO A 33 -17.38 8.32 19.83
C PRO A 33 -17.73 7.02 19.11
N PRO A 34 -16.94 6.59 18.12
CA PRO A 34 -17.19 5.36 17.39
C PRO A 34 -17.34 4.19 18.39
N PRO A 35 -18.24 3.23 18.12
CA PRO A 35 -18.46 2.10 19.01
C PRO A 35 -17.13 1.48 19.42
N ARG A 36 -16.83 1.53 20.72
CA ARG A 36 -15.62 0.94 21.29
C ARG A 36 -15.79 -0.56 21.20
N LEU A 37 -15.33 -1.14 20.09
CA LEU A 37 -15.12 -2.58 20.01
C LEU A 37 -14.26 -2.97 21.22
N PRO A 38 -14.58 -4.07 21.93
CA PRO A 38 -13.67 -4.55 22.95
C PRO A 38 -12.32 -4.70 22.29
N LEU A 39 -11.32 -3.95 22.78
CA LEU A 39 -9.91 -4.12 22.44
C LEU A 39 -9.52 -5.52 22.92
N LYS A 40 -9.97 -6.54 22.20
CA LYS A 40 -9.27 -7.81 22.17
C LYS A 40 -7.93 -7.42 21.56
N ARG A 41 -6.93 -7.14 22.42
CA ARG A 41 -5.52 -7.17 22.03
C ARG A 41 -5.40 -8.33 21.05
N PRO A 42 -4.76 -8.18 19.87
CA PRO A 42 -4.59 -9.29 18.93
C PRO A 42 -4.14 -10.49 19.75
N ARG A 43 -5.04 -11.47 19.95
CA ARG A 43 -5.00 -12.42 21.07
C ARG A 43 -3.62 -13.04 21.04
N SER A 44 -2.72 -12.60 21.94
CA SER A 44 -1.26 -12.61 21.77
C SER A 44 -0.86 -13.52 20.60
N ILE A 45 -0.82 -12.96 19.38
CA ILE A 45 -0.37 -13.70 18.20
C ILE A 45 1.15 -13.78 18.37
N SER A 46 1.59 -14.54 19.36
CA SER A 46 2.95 -15.01 19.49
C SER A 46 2.93 -16.42 18.92
N PRO A 47 3.00 -16.57 17.59
CA PRO A 47 3.40 -17.85 17.05
C PRO A 47 4.73 -18.24 17.72
N PRO A 48 5.00 -19.55 17.93
CA PRO A 48 6.26 -19.99 18.48
C PRO A 48 7.42 -19.35 17.70
N PRO A 49 8.54 -19.00 18.37
CA PRO A 49 9.66 -18.31 17.74
C PRO A 49 10.04 -19.03 16.44
N ARG A 50 9.71 -18.39 15.31
CA ARG A 50 9.93 -18.97 13.99
C ARG A 50 11.41 -18.84 13.69
N LEU A 51 12.05 -19.95 13.35
CA LEU A 51 13.38 -19.91 12.79
C LEU A 51 13.38 -18.93 11.60
N PRO A 52 14.27 -17.91 11.59
CA PRO A 52 14.16 -16.75 10.72
C PRO A 52 14.13 -17.09 9.23
N PHE A 53 14.71 -18.23 8.84
CA PHE A 53 14.72 -18.70 7.46
C PHE A 53 13.69 -19.80 7.20
N MET A 54 13.60 -20.84 8.03
CA MET A 54 12.76 -22.00 7.75
C MET A 54 11.26 -21.68 7.76
N GLY A 55 10.82 -20.74 8.62
CA GLY A 55 9.42 -20.32 8.67
C GLY A 55 8.94 -19.74 7.34
N PRO A 56 9.56 -18.65 6.85
CA PRO A 56 9.23 -18.07 5.55
C PRO A 56 9.38 -19.03 4.35
N PHE A 57 10.36 -19.95 4.38
CA PHE A 57 10.49 -20.96 3.32
C PHE A 57 9.33 -21.95 3.29
N LYS A 58 8.94 -22.47 4.46
CA LYS A 58 7.78 -23.36 4.54
C LYS A 58 6.48 -22.64 4.16
N ASP A 59 6.25 -21.45 4.69
CA ASP A 59 5.06 -20.66 4.37
C ASP A 59 5.01 -20.32 2.86
N ARG A 60 6.17 -20.09 2.21
CA ARG A 60 6.25 -19.93 0.75
C ARG A 60 5.87 -21.21 -0.01
N LEU A 61 6.36 -22.37 0.43
CA LEU A 61 6.03 -23.65 -0.19
C LEU A 61 4.55 -23.99 -0.01
N ASP A 62 3.99 -23.74 1.18
CA ASP A 62 2.58 -23.94 1.49
C ASP A 62 1.69 -23.01 0.63
N TYR A 63 2.09 -21.74 0.46
CA TYR A 63 1.38 -20.76 -0.36
C TYR A 63 1.32 -21.14 -1.86
N PHE A 64 2.41 -21.66 -2.43
CA PHE A 64 2.48 -21.93 -3.87
C PHE A 64 2.18 -23.38 -4.28
N TYR A 65 2.52 -24.36 -3.44
CA TYR A 65 2.57 -25.78 -3.86
C TYR A 65 1.72 -26.71 -3.00
N ASN A 66 1.76 -26.59 -1.67
CA ASN A 66 1.10 -27.58 -0.81
C ASN A 66 -0.39 -27.28 -0.59
N GLU A 67 -0.74 -26.04 -0.24
CA GLU A 67 -2.13 -25.63 0.07
C GLU A 67 -2.70 -24.79 -1.07
N GLY A 68 -1.89 -23.90 -1.64
CA GLY A 68 -2.35 -22.88 -2.59
C GLY A 68 -2.86 -21.62 -1.88
N LYS A 69 -3.02 -20.53 -2.64
CA LYS A 69 -3.28 -19.18 -2.11
C LYS A 69 -4.50 -19.10 -1.21
N ASP A 70 -5.63 -19.63 -1.66
CA ASP A 70 -6.91 -19.44 -0.96
C ASP A 70 -6.98 -20.28 0.31
N GLU A 71 -6.53 -21.54 0.24
CA GLU A 71 -6.51 -22.44 1.39
C GLU A 71 -5.47 -22.03 2.43
N TYR A 72 -4.31 -21.52 1.99
CA TYR A 72 -3.30 -20.95 2.89
C TYR A 72 -3.87 -19.82 3.77
N VAL A 73 -4.70 -18.96 3.18
CA VAL A 73 -5.33 -17.86 3.92
C VAL A 73 -6.43 -18.38 4.85
N LYS A 74 -7.29 -19.30 4.36
CA LYS A 74 -8.37 -19.89 5.17
C LYS A 74 -7.84 -20.69 6.37
N SER A 75 -6.80 -21.50 6.17
CA SER A 75 -6.21 -22.34 7.22
C SER A 75 -5.68 -21.49 8.38
N ARG A 76 -5.14 -20.30 8.08
CA ARG A 76 -4.65 -19.34 9.09
C ARG A 76 -5.78 -18.62 9.83
N VAL A 77 -6.87 -18.27 9.14
CA VAL A 77 -8.07 -17.72 9.80
C VAL A 77 -8.64 -18.72 10.78
N GLN A 78 -8.75 -19.99 10.38
CA GLN A 78 -9.26 -21.07 11.25
C GLN A 78 -8.32 -21.31 12.43
N LYS A 79 -7.00 -21.38 12.18
CA LYS A 79 -5.98 -21.60 13.22
C LYS A 79 -5.97 -20.53 14.29
N TYR A 80 -6.09 -19.26 13.92
CA TYR A 80 -6.03 -18.14 14.87
C TYR A 80 -7.41 -17.65 15.32
N GLN A 81 -8.49 -18.17 14.72
CA GLN A 81 -9.87 -17.69 14.90
C GLN A 81 -9.98 -16.16 14.76
N SER A 82 -9.25 -15.60 13.79
CA SER A 82 -9.13 -14.17 13.57
C SER A 82 -8.98 -13.85 12.09
N THR A 83 -9.68 -12.81 11.62
CA THR A 83 -9.55 -12.24 10.27
C THR A 83 -8.36 -11.30 10.13
N VAL A 84 -7.76 -10.90 11.27
CA VAL A 84 -6.53 -10.12 11.34
C VAL A 84 -5.44 -10.97 11.97
N SER A 85 -4.42 -11.33 11.19
CA SER A 85 -3.35 -12.21 11.68
C SER A 85 -2.00 -11.91 11.05
N LYS A 86 -0.92 -12.24 11.78
CA LYS A 86 0.47 -12.09 11.32
C LYS A 86 0.89 -13.35 10.56
N THR A 87 1.38 -13.20 9.34
CA THR A 87 1.88 -14.32 8.51
C THR A 87 3.07 -13.90 7.66
N ASN A 88 3.77 -14.87 7.07
CA ASN A 88 4.77 -14.62 6.05
C ASN A 88 4.13 -14.65 4.66
N MET A 89 4.51 -13.70 3.80
CA MET A 89 4.11 -13.67 2.39
C MET A 89 5.31 -13.92 1.48
N PRO A 90 5.10 -14.55 0.30
CA PRO A 90 6.14 -14.66 -0.72
C PRO A 90 6.56 -13.25 -1.19
N PRO A 91 7.80 -13.06 -1.69
CA PRO A 91 8.72 -14.08 -2.24
C PRO A 91 9.62 -14.77 -1.20
N GLY A 92 9.59 -14.39 0.08
CA GLY A 92 10.43 -15.01 1.11
C GLY A 92 11.90 -14.56 1.08
N PRO A 93 12.78 -15.25 1.84
CA PRO A 93 14.17 -14.84 2.05
C PRO A 93 14.97 -14.77 0.74
N PHE A 94 16.07 -14.01 0.75
CA PHE A 94 16.94 -13.66 -0.39
C PHE A 94 16.38 -12.64 -1.39
N ILE A 95 15.06 -12.58 -1.57
CA ILE A 95 14.42 -11.59 -2.43
C ILE A 95 13.80 -10.48 -1.57
N SER A 96 13.02 -10.84 -0.55
CA SER A 96 12.46 -9.87 0.41
C SER A 96 13.28 -9.87 1.70
N SER A 97 13.63 -8.67 2.17
CA SER A 97 14.32 -8.48 3.46
C SER A 97 13.40 -8.73 4.66
N ASN A 98 12.08 -8.55 4.49
CA ASN A 98 11.11 -8.78 5.56
C ASN A 98 9.81 -9.39 5.00
N PRO A 99 9.63 -10.72 5.12
CA PRO A 99 8.44 -11.39 4.61
C PRO A 99 7.23 -11.27 5.55
N ASN A 100 7.38 -10.71 6.75
CA ASN A 100 6.31 -10.65 7.74
C ASN A 100 5.28 -9.58 7.39
N VAL A 101 4.01 -9.96 7.33
CA VAL A 101 2.89 -9.04 7.09
C VAL A 101 1.74 -9.28 8.07
N ILE A 102 0.87 -8.28 8.20
CA ILE A 102 -0.43 -8.43 8.86
C ILE A 102 -1.49 -8.54 7.75
N VAL A 103 -2.18 -9.67 7.71
CA VAL A 103 -3.23 -9.92 6.73
C VAL A 103 -4.55 -9.41 7.28
N LEU A 104 -5.28 -8.67 6.45
CA LEU A 104 -6.59 -8.10 6.75
C LEU A 104 -7.63 -8.74 5.83
N LEU A 105 -8.46 -9.63 6.39
CA LEU A 105 -9.38 -10.48 5.62
C LEU A 105 -10.85 -10.12 5.86
N ASP A 106 -11.11 -9.04 6.60
CA ASP A 106 -12.46 -8.55 6.88
C ASP A 106 -12.69 -7.18 6.24
N GLY A 107 -13.93 -6.96 5.77
CA GLY A 107 -14.35 -5.73 5.11
C GLY A 107 -14.31 -4.48 6.00
N LYS A 108 -14.29 -4.62 7.34
CA LYS A 108 -14.10 -3.46 8.24
C LYS A 108 -12.63 -3.10 8.42
N SER A 109 -11.74 -4.09 8.35
CA SER A 109 -10.30 -3.90 8.52
C SER A 109 -9.60 -3.43 7.25
N PHE A 110 -10.06 -3.92 6.09
CA PHE A 110 -9.44 -3.68 4.79
C PHE A 110 -9.35 -2.19 4.38
N PRO A 111 -10.36 -1.32 4.65
CA PRO A 111 -10.30 0.09 4.26
C PRO A 111 -9.14 0.88 4.87
N VAL A 112 -8.53 0.39 5.95
CA VAL A 112 -7.32 1.00 6.54
C VAL A 112 -6.17 1.07 5.52
N LEU A 113 -6.11 0.14 4.56
CA LEU A 113 -5.11 0.15 3.51
C LEU A 113 -5.26 1.30 2.51
N PHE A 114 -6.41 1.97 2.45
CA PHE A 114 -6.63 3.11 1.55
C PHE A 114 -6.37 4.45 2.23
N ASP A 115 -6.20 4.49 3.54
CA ASP A 115 -5.98 5.71 4.30
C ASP A 115 -4.49 6.12 4.28
N VAL A 116 -4.13 7.02 3.38
CA VAL A 116 -2.76 7.54 3.20
C VAL A 116 -2.23 8.31 4.43
N SER A 117 -3.09 8.64 5.39
CA SER A 117 -2.65 9.21 6.68
C SER A 117 -2.12 8.14 7.63
N LYS A 118 -2.58 6.88 7.48
CA LYS A 118 -2.24 5.75 8.36
C LYS A 118 -1.22 4.79 7.75
N VAL A 119 -1.17 4.70 6.42
CA VAL A 119 -0.26 3.79 5.73
C VAL A 119 0.62 4.53 4.73
N GLU A 120 1.89 4.14 4.66
CA GLU A 120 2.82 4.55 3.61
C GLU A 120 2.67 3.61 2.41
N LYS A 121 2.74 4.16 1.18
CA LYS A 121 2.60 3.40 -0.07
C LYS A 121 3.84 3.43 -0.95
N LYS A 122 4.97 3.83 -0.39
CA LYS A 122 6.27 3.85 -1.06
C LYS A 122 6.80 2.44 -1.30
N ASP A 123 7.26 2.13 -2.51
CA ASP A 123 8.00 0.90 -2.86
C ASP A 123 7.28 -0.44 -2.53
N LEU A 124 5.95 -0.42 -2.36
CA LEU A 124 5.15 -1.55 -1.88
C LEU A 124 4.15 -2.10 -2.91
N PHE A 125 4.21 -1.64 -4.17
CA PHE A 125 3.24 -2.03 -5.22
C PHE A 125 3.20 -3.54 -5.46
N THR A 126 4.36 -4.20 -5.43
CA THR A 126 4.53 -5.65 -5.59
C THR A 126 4.57 -6.40 -4.26
N GLY A 127 4.23 -5.75 -3.14
CA GLY A 127 4.27 -6.33 -1.81
C GLY A 127 5.59 -6.07 -1.09
N SER A 128 6.18 -7.10 -0.50
CA SER A 128 7.37 -7.00 0.37
C SER A 128 8.71 -6.92 -0.36
N PHE A 129 8.67 -6.74 -1.68
CA PHE A 129 9.84 -6.64 -2.55
C PHE A 129 9.56 -5.61 -3.64
N MET A 130 10.57 -4.80 -3.96
CA MET A 130 10.57 -3.89 -5.10
C MET A 130 11.62 -4.38 -6.12
N PRO A 131 11.27 -4.49 -7.41
CA PRO A 131 12.25 -4.82 -8.45
C PRO A 131 13.31 -3.72 -8.61
N SER A 132 14.47 -4.08 -9.18
CA SER A 132 15.53 -3.11 -9.49
C SER A 132 15.01 -2.02 -10.43
N THR A 133 15.37 -0.77 -10.13
CA THR A 133 15.06 0.39 -10.98
C THR A 133 15.74 0.31 -12.35
N GLU A 134 16.77 -0.52 -12.52
CA GLU A 134 17.40 -0.77 -13.82
C GLU A 134 16.40 -1.31 -14.85
N LEU A 135 15.39 -2.07 -14.40
CA LEU A 135 14.32 -2.61 -15.26
C LEU A 135 13.35 -1.53 -15.77
N THR A 136 13.37 -0.34 -15.16
CA THR A 136 12.51 0.79 -15.50
C THR A 136 13.31 2.02 -15.96
N GLY A 137 14.55 1.81 -16.40
CA GLY A 137 15.41 2.88 -16.91
C GLY A 137 16.01 3.78 -15.83
N SER A 138 16.22 3.25 -14.63
CA SER A 138 16.71 3.98 -13.44
C SER A 138 15.70 4.94 -12.80
N TYR A 139 14.41 4.77 -13.09
CA TYR A 139 13.34 5.60 -12.53
C TYR A 139 12.41 4.81 -11.62
N HIS A 140 11.97 5.43 -10.52
CA HIS A 140 10.81 4.96 -9.77
C HIS A 140 9.55 5.34 -10.54
N ILE A 141 8.88 4.32 -11.10
CA ILE A 141 7.60 4.53 -11.76
C ILE A 141 6.52 4.96 -10.77
N LEU A 142 5.46 5.60 -11.29
CA LEU A 142 4.37 6.17 -10.50
C LEU A 142 3.78 5.19 -9.47
N SER A 143 3.68 3.91 -9.82
CA SER A 143 3.10 2.89 -8.94
C SER A 143 3.88 2.65 -7.63
N TYR A 144 5.18 2.98 -7.58
CA TYR A 144 6.01 2.85 -6.37
C TYR A 144 6.16 4.16 -5.59
N LEU A 145 5.63 5.28 -6.12
CA LEU A 145 5.71 6.56 -5.45
C LEU A 145 4.62 6.70 -4.40
N ASP A 146 5.00 7.16 -3.20
CA ASP A 146 4.03 7.49 -2.15
C ASP A 146 3.16 8.69 -2.59
N PRO A 147 1.83 8.67 -2.34
CA PRO A 147 0.93 9.77 -2.70
C PRO A 147 1.37 11.13 -2.16
N LYS A 148 2.04 11.19 -1.00
CA LYS A 148 2.52 12.46 -0.43
C LYS A 148 3.65 13.05 -1.27
N VAL A 149 4.60 12.20 -1.69
CA VAL A 149 5.70 12.57 -2.56
C VAL A 149 5.17 12.91 -3.96
N PHE A 150 4.24 12.11 -4.49
CA PHE A 150 3.59 12.37 -5.77
C PHE A 150 2.86 13.72 -5.78
N LEU A 151 2.13 14.05 -4.72
CA LEU A 151 1.44 15.34 -4.59
C LEU A 151 2.44 16.49 -4.51
N LEU A 152 3.48 16.36 -3.70
CA LEU A 152 4.55 17.36 -3.58
C LEU A 152 5.27 17.60 -4.92
N LEU A 153 5.57 16.54 -5.67
CA LEU A 153 6.16 16.63 -7.00
C LEU A 153 5.19 17.31 -7.98
N THR A 154 3.91 16.96 -7.95
CA THR A 154 2.89 17.59 -8.81
C THR A 154 2.73 19.08 -8.52
N LEU A 155 2.77 19.47 -7.25
CA LEU A 155 2.71 20.87 -6.81
C LEU A 155 3.96 21.65 -7.21
N LYS A 156 5.16 21.05 -7.09
CA LYS A 156 6.43 21.68 -7.48
C LYS A 156 6.65 21.75 -8.99
N SER A 157 6.16 20.76 -9.73
CA SER A 157 6.39 20.61 -11.18
C SER A 157 5.30 21.26 -12.03
N GLY A 158 4.29 21.87 -11.40
CA GLY A 158 3.23 22.64 -12.04
C GLY A 158 2.42 21.86 -13.09
N LYS A 159 1.28 21.25 -12.70
CA LYS A 159 0.24 20.63 -13.57
C LYS A 159 0.67 19.56 -14.59
N LEU A 160 1.94 19.45 -14.98
CA LEU A 160 2.41 18.63 -16.11
C LEU A 160 2.27 17.12 -15.85
N ILE A 161 2.58 16.67 -14.63
CA ILE A 161 2.60 15.23 -14.28
C ILE A 161 1.18 14.69 -14.11
N ALA A 162 0.31 15.42 -13.40
CA ALA A 162 -1.10 15.04 -13.26
C ALA A 162 -1.84 15.13 -14.61
N SER A 163 -1.52 16.13 -15.43
CA SER A 163 -2.05 16.20 -16.79
C SER A 163 -1.63 15.00 -17.63
N PHE A 164 -0.41 14.47 -17.57
CA PHE A 164 -0.02 13.38 -18.47
C PHE A 164 -0.80 12.07 -18.24
N THR A 165 -1.03 11.69 -16.98
CA THR A 165 -1.82 10.48 -16.64
C THR A 165 -3.31 10.72 -16.80
N PHE A 166 -3.78 11.92 -16.46
CA PHE A 166 -5.17 12.31 -16.66
C PHE A 166 -5.49 12.44 -18.15
N ASP A 167 -4.68 13.11 -18.99
CA ASP A 167 -4.85 13.22 -20.45
C ASP A 167 -4.76 11.87 -21.16
N ALA A 168 -3.98 10.92 -20.68
CA ALA A 168 -4.01 9.56 -21.24
C ALA A 168 -5.38 8.89 -21.00
N GLY A 169 -6.02 9.17 -19.86
CA GLY A 169 -7.39 8.73 -19.54
C GLY A 169 -8.50 9.65 -20.08
N THR A 170 -8.22 10.94 -20.26
CA THR A 170 -9.17 12.01 -20.58
C THR A 170 -8.86 12.81 -21.85
N THR A 171 -8.01 12.27 -22.73
CA THR A 171 -8.24 12.31 -24.20
C THR A 171 -9.54 11.55 -24.56
N SER A 172 -10.52 11.60 -23.66
CA SER A 172 -11.83 10.99 -23.56
C SER A 172 -12.68 11.37 -24.76
N SER A 173 -12.53 12.56 -25.35
CA SER A 173 -13.30 12.86 -26.56
C SER A 173 -12.85 12.05 -27.79
N ARG A 174 -11.57 11.69 -27.91
CA ARG A 174 -11.00 10.96 -29.08
C ARG A 174 -10.72 9.49 -28.80
N SER A 175 -10.44 9.14 -27.55
CA SER A 175 -10.25 7.80 -27.00
C SER A 175 -11.60 7.15 -26.70
N SER A 176 -12.54 7.81 -26.01
CA SER A 176 -13.87 7.22 -25.72
C SER A 176 -14.67 6.92 -26.99
N ARG A 177 -14.52 7.75 -28.04
CA ARG A 177 -15.15 7.50 -29.35
C ARG A 177 -14.51 6.35 -30.14
N ARG A 178 -13.26 6.00 -29.84
CA ARG A 178 -12.53 4.91 -30.50
C ARG A 178 -12.46 3.63 -29.65
N ALA A 179 -12.64 3.72 -28.35
CA ALA A 179 -12.54 2.59 -27.43
C ALA A 179 -13.52 1.47 -27.80
N THR A 180 -14.81 1.79 -27.97
CA THR A 180 -15.84 0.79 -28.29
C THR A 180 -15.63 0.17 -29.68
N PRO A 181 -15.46 0.93 -30.78
CA PRO A 181 -15.20 0.34 -32.09
C PRO A 181 -13.90 -0.47 -32.17
N SER A 182 -12.82 0.02 -31.55
CA SER A 182 -11.54 -0.69 -31.54
C SER A 182 -11.60 -1.98 -30.73
N TYR A 183 -12.27 -1.95 -29.57
CA TYR A 183 -12.48 -3.15 -28.75
C TYR A 183 -13.30 -4.20 -29.51
N LEU A 184 -14.45 -3.81 -30.05
CA LEU A 184 -15.31 -4.74 -30.81
C LEU A 184 -14.58 -5.35 -32.01
N THR A 185 -13.82 -4.53 -32.75
CA THR A 185 -13.01 -5.01 -33.88
C THR A 185 -11.95 -6.02 -33.43
N ALA A 186 -11.22 -5.73 -32.35
CA ALA A 186 -10.19 -6.63 -31.83
C ALA A 186 -10.78 -7.92 -31.26
N SER A 187 -11.87 -7.83 -30.50
CA SER A 187 -12.59 -9.00 -29.96
C SER A 187 -13.16 -9.89 -31.06
N SER A 188 -13.74 -9.30 -32.12
CA SER A 188 -14.24 -10.06 -33.27
C SER A 188 -13.11 -10.79 -34.01
N ARG A 189 -11.97 -10.12 -34.27
CA ARG A 189 -10.78 -10.76 -34.86
C ARG A 189 -10.26 -11.91 -34.02
N ASN A 190 -10.15 -11.72 -32.71
CA ASN A 190 -9.76 -12.78 -31.79
C ASN A 190 -10.75 -13.95 -31.83
N CYS A 191 -12.06 -13.68 -31.82
CA CYS A 191 -13.09 -14.71 -31.92
C CYS A 191 -12.95 -15.55 -33.20
N HIS A 192 -12.78 -14.89 -34.35
CA HIS A 192 -12.56 -15.58 -35.63
C HIS A 192 -11.27 -16.41 -35.64
N GLN A 193 -10.18 -15.89 -35.08
CA GLN A 193 -8.91 -16.60 -34.98
C GLN A 193 -9.02 -17.84 -34.07
N TRP A 194 -9.74 -17.73 -32.95
CA TRP A 194 -10.03 -18.85 -32.06
C TRP A 194 -10.88 -19.92 -32.77
N GLN A 195 -11.91 -19.50 -33.51
CA GLN A 195 -12.75 -20.41 -34.29
C GLN A 195 -11.94 -21.14 -35.38
N SER A 196 -11.04 -20.44 -36.08
CA SER A 196 -10.20 -21.06 -37.10
C SER A 196 -9.15 -22.04 -36.56
N GLN A 197 -8.72 -21.90 -35.30
CA GLN A 197 -7.81 -22.85 -34.65
C GLN A 197 -8.54 -24.05 -34.04
N SER A 198 -9.87 -23.99 -33.96
CA SER A 198 -10.71 -25.06 -33.41
C SER A 198 -11.24 -26.04 -34.46
N GLN A 199 -11.02 -25.75 -35.76
CA GLN A 199 -11.27 -26.66 -36.89
C GLN A 199 -9.97 -27.27 -37.37
#